data_AF-A0AAV8YUG0-F1
#
_entry.id   AF-A0AAV8YUG0-F1
#
_cell.length_a   1.000
_cell.length_b   1.000
_cell.length_c   1.000
_cell.angle_alpha   90.00
_cell.angle_beta   90.00
_cell.angle_gamma   90.00
#
_symmetry.space_group_name_H-M   'P 1'
#
loop_
_entity.id
_entity.type
_entity.pdbx_description
1 polymer ?
#
loop_
_entity_poly.entity_id
_entity_poly.type
_entity_poly.pdbx_seq_one_letter_code
_entity_poly.pdbx_strand_id
1 'polypeptide(L)'
;MKAVLVFLCAIATTLAQNLLLVEEQKLHHIHDACQANPATNADHHLLHDLSANLDNPVVGAHMLCESKGVGLQKKNGQLDIETIRNKISLTITDTSRVDHLVKECAIPKKSPEKTAIHLFMCLDRNGVTYFHEF
;
A
#
# COMPACT_ATOMS: atom_id res chain seq x y z
N MET A 1 7.79 -23.02 -41.34
CA MET A 1 6.79 -22.18 -40.64
C MET A 1 6.64 -22.65 -39.19
N LYS A 2 7.52 -22.24 -38.25
CA LYS A 2 7.35 -22.49 -36.80
C LYS A 2 8.03 -21.44 -35.89
N ALA A 3 8.42 -20.27 -36.41
CA ALA A 3 9.24 -19.29 -35.69
C ALA A 3 8.52 -17.97 -35.36
N VAL A 4 7.19 -17.95 -35.31
CA VAL A 4 6.42 -16.70 -35.11
C VAL A 4 5.78 -16.60 -33.70
N LEU A 5 5.84 -17.65 -32.87
CA LEU A 5 5.10 -17.69 -31.60
C LEU A 5 5.90 -17.29 -30.34
N VAL A 6 7.17 -16.88 -30.45
CA VAL A 6 8.02 -16.62 -29.26
C VAL A 6 8.12 -15.13 -28.91
N PHE A 7 7.72 -14.21 -29.80
CA PHE A 7 7.86 -12.76 -29.56
C PHE A 7 6.70 -12.10 -28.79
N LEU A 8 5.57 -12.78 -28.60
CA LEU A 8 4.38 -12.19 -27.95
C LEU A 8 4.41 -12.21 -26.42
N CYS A 9 5.19 -13.10 -25.79
CA CYS A 9 5.27 -13.14 -24.31
C CYS A 9 6.19 -12.06 -23.71
N ALA A 10 7.13 -11.51 -24.48
CA ALA A 10 8.11 -10.55 -23.96
C ALA A 10 7.57 -9.12 -23.83
N ILE A 11 6.45 -8.79 -24.48
CA ILE A 11 5.89 -7.42 -24.48
C ILE A 11 5.02 -7.21 -23.23
N ALA A 12 4.33 -8.24 -22.75
CA ALA A 12 3.43 -8.15 -21.61
C ALA A 12 4.17 -7.85 -20.28
N THR A 13 5.40 -8.35 -20.11
CA THR A 13 6.19 -8.11 -18.89
C THR A 13 6.61 -6.66 -18.74
N THR A 14 6.90 -5.95 -19.83
CA THR A 14 7.35 -4.54 -19.78
C THR A 14 6.26 -3.56 -19.31
N LEU A 15 4.97 -3.87 -19.54
CA LEU A 15 3.88 -2.97 -19.17
C LEU A 15 3.60 -2.98 -17.66
N ALA A 16 3.62 -4.16 -17.04
CA ALA A 16 3.35 -4.30 -15.60
C ALA A 16 4.43 -3.64 -14.73
N GLN A 17 5.69 -3.76 -15.12
CA GLN A 17 6.81 -3.13 -14.42
C GLN A 17 6.73 -1.60 -14.44
N ASN A 18 6.31 -1.02 -15.57
CA ASN A 18 6.10 0.42 -15.67
C ASN A 18 4.96 0.91 -14.77
N LEU A 19 3.88 0.14 -14.62
CA LEU A 19 2.77 0.51 -13.74
C LEU A 19 3.18 0.52 -12.26
N LEU A 20 3.91 -0.50 -11.81
CA LEU A 20 4.38 -0.57 -10.42
C LEU A 20 5.29 0.62 -10.08
N LEU A 21 6.21 0.97 -10.98
CA LEU A 21 7.13 2.11 -10.78
C LEU A 21 6.40 3.46 -10.71
N VAL A 22 5.34 3.64 -11.51
CA VAL A 22 4.50 4.85 -11.44
C VAL A 22 3.77 4.93 -10.09
N GLU A 23 3.32 3.80 -9.57
CA GLU A 23 2.64 3.73 -8.29
C GLU A 23 3.60 3.96 -7.11
N GLU A 24 4.81 3.40 -7.15
CA GLU A 24 5.88 3.68 -6.18
C GLU A 24 6.22 5.19 -6.14
N GLN A 25 6.42 5.81 -7.30
CA GLN A 25 6.66 7.26 -7.38
C GLN A 25 5.51 8.09 -6.80
N LYS A 26 4.26 7.64 -7.02
CA LYS A 26 3.08 8.29 -6.44
C LYS A 26 3.06 8.13 -4.92
N LEU A 27 3.42 6.96 -4.41
CA LEU A 27 3.51 6.69 -2.98
C LEU A 27 4.55 7.60 -2.31
N HIS A 28 5.74 7.76 -2.90
CA HIS A 28 6.74 8.74 -2.45
C HIS A 28 6.20 10.17 -2.37
N HIS A 29 5.51 10.64 -3.42
CA HIS A 29 4.92 11.99 -3.42
C HIS A 29 3.85 12.16 -2.33
N ILE A 30 3.08 11.11 -2.04
CA ILE A 30 2.10 11.11 -0.96
C ILE A 30 2.81 11.19 0.40
N HIS A 31 3.86 10.39 0.60
CA HIS A 31 4.68 10.42 1.80
C HIS A 31 5.25 11.82 2.05
N ASP A 32 5.91 12.41 1.03
CA ASP A 32 6.46 13.76 1.11
C ASP A 32 5.40 14.81 1.46
N ALA A 33 4.20 14.69 0.87
CA ALA A 33 3.09 15.58 1.20
C ALA A 33 2.60 15.40 2.64
N CYS A 34 2.57 14.17 3.15
CA CYS A 34 2.24 13.87 4.54
C CYS A 34 3.34 14.36 5.50
N GLN A 35 4.61 14.31 5.11
CA GLN A 35 5.73 14.86 5.89
C GLN A 35 5.72 16.40 5.91
N ALA A 36 5.35 17.05 4.81
CA ALA A 36 5.32 18.51 4.71
C ALA A 36 4.22 19.16 5.56
N ASN A 37 3.17 18.41 5.92
CA ASN A 37 2.09 18.91 6.77
C ASN A 37 2.42 18.69 8.26
N PRO A 38 2.52 19.75 9.09
CA PRO A 38 2.86 19.63 10.51
C PRO A 38 1.92 18.73 11.32
N ALA A 39 0.67 18.54 10.89
CA ALA A 39 -0.29 17.67 11.57
C ALA A 39 -0.05 16.17 11.32
N THR A 40 0.74 15.84 10.29
CA THR A 40 1.02 14.46 9.86
C THR A 40 2.51 14.18 9.74
N ASN A 41 3.39 15.16 9.96
CA ASN A 41 4.83 14.98 10.00
C ASN A 41 5.21 13.99 11.11
N ALA A 42 5.97 12.95 10.76
CA ALA A 42 6.36 11.88 11.68
C ALA A 42 7.82 11.52 11.48
N ASP A 43 8.53 11.27 12.59
CA ASP A 43 9.91 10.81 12.56
C ASP A 43 10.00 9.44 11.87
N HIS A 44 10.89 9.33 10.88
CA HIS A 44 11.08 8.10 10.10
C HIS A 44 11.42 6.88 10.96
N HIS A 45 12.14 7.05 12.08
CA HIS A 45 12.43 5.93 12.99
C HIS A 45 11.16 5.38 13.64
N LEU A 46 10.14 6.21 13.87
CA LEU A 46 8.86 5.76 14.40
C LEU A 46 8.02 5.04 13.34
N LEU A 47 8.13 5.48 12.09
CA LEU A 47 7.45 4.85 10.94
C LEU A 47 8.07 3.50 10.59
N HIS A 48 9.39 3.33 10.74
CA HIS A 48 10.06 2.07 10.46
C HIS A 48 9.68 0.93 11.43
N ASP A 49 9.27 1.27 12.66
CA ASP A 49 8.71 0.31 13.63
C ASP A 49 7.26 0.64 13.98
N LEU A 50 6.38 0.50 12.98
CA LEU A 50 4.93 0.66 13.18
C LEU A 50 4.40 -0.23 14.32
N SER A 51 5.01 -1.40 14.54
CA SER A 51 4.56 -2.35 15.55
C SER A 51 4.76 -1.84 16.97
N ALA A 52 5.89 -1.20 17.24
CA ALA A 52 6.16 -0.54 18.51
C ALA A 52 5.38 0.78 18.67
N ASN A 53 4.92 1.38 17.56
CA ASN A 53 4.32 2.70 17.54
C ASN A 53 2.80 2.72 17.25
N LEU A 54 2.11 1.59 17.45
CA LEU A 54 0.67 1.44 17.19
C LEU A 54 -0.24 2.45 17.89
N ASP A 55 0.18 2.92 19.06
CA ASP A 55 -0.56 3.90 19.88
C ASP A 55 0.03 5.32 19.82
N ASN A 56 1.08 5.54 19.00
CA ASN A 56 1.65 6.86 18.80
C ASN A 56 0.71 7.69 17.91
N PRO A 57 0.16 8.81 18.41
CA PRO A 57 -0.83 9.59 17.67
C PRO A 57 -0.28 10.22 16.40
N VAL A 58 1.01 10.58 16.37
CA VAL A 58 1.66 11.17 15.20
C VAL A 58 1.86 10.11 14.11
N VAL A 59 2.30 8.91 14.48
CA VAL A 59 2.39 7.77 13.55
C VAL A 59 1.00 7.43 13.00
N GLY A 60 -0.02 7.37 13.87
CA GLY A 60 -1.40 7.15 13.44
C GLY A 60 -1.90 8.19 12.44
N ALA A 61 -1.63 9.46 12.68
CA ALA A 61 -2.00 10.56 11.76
C ALA A 61 -1.27 10.43 10.42
N HIS A 62 0.02 10.12 10.43
CA HIS A 62 0.83 9.92 9.23
C HIS A 62 0.32 8.75 8.39
N MET A 63 0.15 7.57 8.99
CA MET A 63 -0.33 6.38 8.26
C MET A 63 -1.75 6.59 7.71
N LEU A 64 -2.62 7.32 8.41
CA LEU A 64 -3.94 7.67 7.89
C LEU A 64 -3.86 8.64 6.72
N CYS A 65 -2.92 9.59 6.74
CA CYS A 65 -2.66 10.51 5.65
C CYS A 65 -2.28 9.74 4.38
N GLU A 66 -1.31 8.84 4.48
CA GLU A 66 -0.88 8.01 3.35
C GLU A 66 -1.98 7.07 2.86
N SER A 67 -2.64 6.37 3.78
CA SER A 67 -3.76 5.47 3.48
C SER A 67 -4.84 6.18 2.65
N LYS A 68 -5.16 7.43 3.01
CA LYS A 68 -6.11 8.27 2.25
C LYS A 68 -5.53 8.76 0.92
N GLY A 69 -4.26 9.15 0.89
CA GLY A 69 -3.59 9.63 -0.33
C GLY A 69 -3.51 8.55 -1.41
N VAL A 70 -3.21 7.30 -1.01
CA VAL A 70 -3.18 6.13 -1.90
C VAL A 70 -4.59 5.70 -2.30
N GLY A 71 -5.58 5.98 -1.45
CA GLY A 71 -6.98 5.62 -1.65
C GLY A 71 -7.42 4.32 -0.95
N LEU A 72 -6.57 3.75 -0.08
CA LEU A 72 -6.89 2.55 0.71
C LEU A 72 -7.98 2.83 1.74
N GLN A 73 -8.04 4.07 2.24
CA GLN A 73 -9.14 4.57 3.06
C GLN A 73 -9.78 5.79 2.41
N LYS A 74 -11.10 5.83 2.44
CA LYS A 74 -11.91 6.96 1.97
C LYS A 74 -11.73 8.17 2.89
N LYS A 75 -12.24 9.33 2.46
CA LYS A 75 -12.19 10.58 3.27
C LYS A 75 -12.76 10.41 4.68
N ASN A 76 -13.81 9.59 4.83
CA ASN A 76 -14.44 9.26 6.11
C ASN A 76 -13.69 8.20 6.95
N GLY A 77 -12.53 7.72 6.48
CA GLY A 77 -11.70 6.74 7.18
C GLY A 77 -12.09 5.27 6.96
N GLN A 78 -13.15 4.98 6.21
CA GLN A 78 -13.53 3.60 5.87
C GLN A 78 -12.60 3.01 4.80
N LEU A 79 -12.32 1.72 4.89
CA LEU A 79 -11.52 1.01 3.89
C LEU A 79 -12.20 1.00 2.52
N ASP A 80 -11.41 1.16 1.47
CA ASP A 80 -11.80 0.98 0.08
C ASP A 80 -11.30 -0.39 -0.43
N ILE A 81 -12.15 -1.40 -0.29
CA ILE A 81 -11.79 -2.80 -0.55
C ILE A 81 -11.39 -3.03 -2.00
N GLU A 82 -11.98 -2.31 -2.95
CA GLU A 82 -11.64 -2.42 -4.36
C GLU A 82 -10.24 -1.87 -4.62
N THR A 83 -9.94 -0.68 -4.10
CA THR A 83 -8.61 -0.08 -4.22
C THR A 83 -7.55 -0.94 -3.55
N ILE A 84 -7.81 -1.46 -2.35
CA ILE A 84 -6.89 -2.35 -1.64
C ILE A 84 -6.59 -3.59 -2.47
N ARG A 85 -7.60 -4.24 -3.05
CA ARG A 85 -7.42 -5.40 -3.94
C ARG A 85 -6.51 -5.04 -5.11
N ASN A 86 -6.79 -3.93 -5.78
CA ASN A 86 -6.02 -3.48 -6.95
C ASN A 86 -4.56 -3.21 -6.60
N LYS A 87 -4.27 -2.61 -5.43
CA LYS A 87 -2.89 -2.37 -4.97
C LYS A 87 -2.14 -3.65 -4.65
N ILE A 88 -2.79 -4.62 -4.00
CA ILE A 88 -2.18 -5.94 -3.73
C ILE A 88 -1.86 -6.66 -5.06
N SER A 89 -2.74 -6.55 -6.05
CA SER A 89 -2.56 -7.15 -7.38
C SER A 89 -1.43 -6.54 -8.21
N LEU A 90 -0.84 -5.41 -7.79
CA LEU A 90 0.35 -4.85 -8.45
C LEU A 90 1.59 -5.73 -8.24
N THR A 91 1.68 -6.43 -7.12
CA THR A 91 2.83 -7.28 -6.77
C THR A 91 2.47 -8.76 -6.63
N ILE A 92 1.19 -9.09 -6.38
CA ILE A 92 0.70 -10.46 -6.21
C ILE A 92 -0.20 -10.86 -7.38
N THR A 93 0.28 -11.79 -8.21
CA THR A 93 -0.46 -12.24 -9.41
C THR A 93 -1.49 -13.33 -9.12
N ASP A 94 -1.34 -14.09 -8.03
CA ASP A 94 -2.30 -15.13 -7.62
C ASP A 94 -3.55 -14.47 -7.03
N THR A 95 -4.65 -14.52 -7.78
CA THR A 95 -5.93 -13.91 -7.38
C THR A 95 -6.50 -14.50 -6.10
N SER A 96 -6.27 -15.79 -5.83
CA SER A 96 -6.72 -16.44 -4.59
C SER A 96 -5.96 -15.91 -3.39
N ARG A 97 -4.65 -15.65 -3.56
CA ARG A 97 -3.81 -15.02 -2.54
C ARG A 97 -4.21 -13.56 -2.34
N VAL A 98 -4.50 -12.81 -3.41
CA VAL A 98 -5.02 -11.43 -3.32
C VAL A 98 -6.29 -11.40 -2.47
N ASP A 99 -7.29 -12.22 -2.79
CA ASP A 99 -8.56 -12.24 -2.06
C ASP A 99 -8.39 -12.67 -0.60
N HIS A 100 -7.45 -13.58 -0.33
CA HIS A 100 -7.08 -13.96 1.03
C HIS A 100 -6.50 -12.76 1.80
N LEU A 101 -5.53 -12.05 1.21
CA LEU A 101 -4.89 -10.89 1.84
C LEU A 101 -5.87 -9.73 2.07
N VAL A 102 -6.80 -9.50 1.14
CA VAL A 102 -7.88 -8.52 1.33
C VAL A 102 -8.71 -8.89 2.57
N LYS A 103 -9.12 -10.16 2.71
CA LYS A 103 -9.92 -10.62 3.86
C LYS A 103 -9.13 -10.56 5.18
N GLU A 104 -7.84 -10.87 5.13
CA GLU A 104 -6.97 -10.93 6.32
C GLU A 104 -6.56 -9.53 6.80
N CYS A 105 -6.17 -8.63 5.89
CA CYS A 105 -5.55 -7.36 6.23
C CYS A 105 -6.52 -6.17 6.22
N ALA A 106 -7.57 -6.19 5.39
CA ALA A 106 -8.52 -5.07 5.28
C ALA A 106 -9.59 -5.13 6.39
N ILE A 107 -9.16 -5.11 7.64
CA ILE A 107 -10.03 -5.21 8.83
C ILE A 107 -10.10 -3.86 9.56
N PRO A 108 -11.27 -3.22 9.65
CA PRO A 108 -11.45 -2.01 10.44
C PRO A 108 -11.03 -2.21 11.90
N LYS A 109 -10.34 -1.22 12.47
CA LYS A 109 -9.94 -1.18 13.88
C LYS A 109 -10.71 -0.09 14.62
N LYS A 110 -10.34 0.12 15.89
CA LYS A 110 -10.99 1.08 16.79
C LYS A 110 -11.04 2.52 16.25
N SER A 111 -10.09 2.90 15.39
CA SER A 111 -10.06 4.20 14.72
C SER A 111 -9.52 4.06 13.28
N PRO A 112 -9.75 5.07 12.41
CA PRO A 112 -9.17 5.10 11.07
C PRO A 112 -7.63 5.03 11.07
N GLU A 113 -6.96 5.66 12.03
CA GLU A 113 -5.50 5.65 12.20
C GLU A 113 -5.00 4.24 12.51
N LYS A 114 -5.62 3.56 13.48
CA LYS A 114 -5.28 2.17 13.80
C LYS A 114 -5.60 1.21 12.67
N THR A 115 -6.61 1.53 11.87
CA THR A 115 -6.94 0.77 10.66
C THR A 115 -5.84 0.91 9.62
N ALA A 116 -5.34 2.14 9.40
CA ALA A 116 -4.22 2.39 8.51
C ALA A 116 -2.98 1.60 8.94
N ILE A 117 -2.51 1.80 10.18
CA ILE A 117 -1.31 1.13 10.68
C ILE A 117 -1.43 -0.40 10.53
N HIS A 118 -2.57 -0.97 10.92
CA HIS A 118 -2.80 -2.41 10.80
C HIS A 118 -2.74 -2.90 9.35
N LEU A 119 -3.37 -2.17 8.42
CA LEU A 119 -3.41 -2.54 7.01
C LEU A 119 -1.99 -2.60 6.44
N PHE A 120 -1.21 -1.52 6.60
CA PHE A 120 0.17 -1.45 6.10
C PHE A 120 1.04 -2.56 6.70
N MET A 121 1.05 -2.71 8.03
CA MET A 121 1.82 -3.77 8.69
C MET A 121 1.44 -5.19 8.23
N CYS A 122 0.14 -5.45 8.02
CA CYS A 122 -0.32 -6.77 7.61
C CYS A 122 0.11 -7.10 6.18
N LEU A 123 0.00 -6.13 5.26
CA LEU A 123 0.38 -6.30 3.87
C LEU A 123 1.91 -6.44 3.71
N ASP A 124 2.67 -5.62 4.43
CA ASP A 124 4.12 -5.68 4.54
C ASP A 124 4.63 -7.07 4.97
N ARG A 125 4.15 -7.56 6.13
CA ARG A 125 4.49 -8.90 6.64
C ARG A 125 4.09 -10.04 5.70
N ASN A 126 3.14 -9.80 4.81
CA ASN A 126 2.67 -10.78 3.84
C ASN A 126 3.32 -10.63 2.46
N GLY A 127 4.36 -9.79 2.33
CA GLY A 127 5.18 -9.66 1.13
C GLY A 127 4.57 -8.79 0.04
N VAL A 128 3.65 -7.88 0.38
CA VAL A 128 3.13 -6.89 -0.57
C VAL A 128 4.12 -5.73 -0.65
N THR A 129 5.09 -5.86 -1.55
CA THR A 129 6.28 -4.99 -1.60
C THR A 129 6.02 -3.55 -2.04
N TYR A 130 4.83 -3.26 -2.58
CA TYR A 130 4.43 -1.91 -2.98
C TYR A 130 4.52 -0.90 -1.81
N PHE A 131 4.46 -1.36 -0.55
CA PHE A 131 4.44 -0.50 0.64
C PHE A 131 5.78 -0.45 1.41
N HIS A 132 6.88 -0.99 0.86
CA HIS A 132 8.16 -1.15 1.58
C HIS A 132 9.06 0.09 1.63
N GLU A 133 8.70 1.21 1.01
CA GLU A 133 9.67 2.29 0.73
C GLU A 133 9.90 3.33 1.85
N PHE A 134 9.56 3.03 3.11
CA PHE A 134 9.68 3.98 4.23
C PHE A 134 10.62 3.53 5.36
#